data_AF-A0A101GE38-F1
#
_entry.id   AF-A0A101GE38-F1
#
_cell.length_a   1.000
_cell.length_b   1.000
_cell.length_c   1.000
_cell.angle_alpha   90.00
_cell.angle_beta   90.00
_cell.angle_gamma   90.00
#
_symmetry.space_group_name_H-M   'P 1'
#
loop_
_entity.id
_entity.type
_entity.pdbx_description
1 polymer ?
#
loop_
_entity_poly.entity_id
_entity_poly.type
_entity_poly.pdbx_seq_one_letter_code
_entity_poly.pdbx_strand_id
1 'polypeptide(L)'
;MKILTKTILFSTILAFHNAVLFGGKVVVSGDFKNAIGEQVYVFAYADFLSLKETSLAKTIIDQNGHFELTFDINTLQPIIVDIAFYRQFIYVEPFNTYHIQSEKFQVIQNGNPYIPESFIDAKVTSRSLSDSIFRQLEIHISQFLDTAGVKIYSQHRSDLVENFRQNIWKNLPENLTENYKNAIAFRLACLYPNAQLPDGYSSLNEIAIDYNNYEYFRWLEDYLQKQLFKENSLNVQSVITRNLMLALNKSDSFHSLQDTLSEILSVRNEAANELYTLVALKILYSTPMFSNTKIIADLQQIRDSSLIETHKLIAQNLLN
;
A
#
# COMPACT_ATOMS: atom_id res chain seq x y z
N MET A 1 -43.68 0.84 -57.94
CA MET A 1 -42.30 0.55 -57.50
C MET A 1 -41.81 1.68 -56.61
N LYS A 2 -41.88 1.51 -55.28
CA LYS A 2 -41.24 2.38 -54.28
C LYS A 2 -40.77 1.45 -53.17
N ILE A 3 -39.46 1.28 -53.05
CA ILE A 3 -38.84 0.47 -51.99
C ILE A 3 -38.55 1.42 -50.84
N LEU A 4 -39.13 1.10 -49.69
CA LEU A 4 -38.99 1.82 -48.43
C LEU A 4 -37.71 1.32 -47.73
N THR A 5 -36.68 2.15 -47.64
CA THR A 5 -35.44 1.85 -46.92
C THR A 5 -35.69 2.01 -45.41
N LYS A 6 -35.69 0.89 -44.67
CA LYS A 6 -35.69 0.87 -43.21
C LYS A 6 -34.27 1.13 -42.69
N THR A 7 -34.04 2.31 -42.13
CA THR A 7 -32.84 2.60 -41.34
C THR A 7 -33.02 1.99 -39.96
N ILE A 8 -32.34 0.88 -39.68
CA ILE A 8 -32.29 0.27 -38.35
C ILE A 8 -31.15 0.98 -37.60
N LEU A 9 -31.51 1.88 -36.69
CA LEU A 9 -30.59 2.54 -35.76
C LEU A 9 -30.24 1.53 -34.66
N PHE A 10 -29.05 0.94 -34.71
CA PHE A 10 -28.52 0.09 -33.66
C PHE A 10 -28.08 0.98 -32.49
N SER A 11 -28.95 1.12 -31.49
CA SER A 11 -28.63 1.73 -30.20
C SER A 11 -27.81 0.72 -29.38
N THR A 12 -26.48 0.85 -29.42
CA THR A 12 -25.58 0.13 -28.53
C THR A 12 -25.73 0.69 -27.12
N ILE A 13 -26.52 0.01 -26.28
CA ILE A 13 -26.58 0.28 -24.84
C ILE A 13 -25.24 -0.21 -24.27
N LEU A 14 -24.33 0.73 -24.01
CA LEU A 14 -23.14 0.49 -23.21
C LEU A 14 -23.61 0.27 -21.76
N ALA A 15 -23.80 -1.00 -21.39
CA ALA A 15 -23.97 -1.37 -19.99
C ALA A 15 -22.63 -1.14 -19.30
N PHE A 16 -22.48 0.03 -18.66
CA PHE A 16 -21.50 0.22 -17.61
C PHE A 16 -21.87 -0.75 -16.47
N HIS A 17 -21.31 -1.94 -16.49
CA HIS A 17 -21.25 -2.78 -15.31
C HIS A 17 -20.33 -2.07 -14.31
N ASN A 18 -20.91 -1.19 -13.50
CA ASN A 18 -20.33 -0.87 -12.21
C ASN A 18 -20.29 -2.20 -11.46
N ALA A 19 -19.12 -2.86 -11.43
CA ALA A 19 -18.87 -3.91 -10.49
C ALA A 19 -19.06 -3.29 -9.10
N VAL A 20 -20.21 -3.53 -8.50
CA VAL A 20 -20.44 -3.20 -7.10
C VAL A 20 -19.44 -4.06 -6.34
N LEU A 21 -18.34 -3.45 -5.92
CA LEU A 21 -17.43 -4.04 -4.94
C LEU A 21 -18.26 -4.25 -3.68
N PHE A 22 -18.74 -5.48 -3.49
CA PHE A 22 -19.48 -5.84 -2.29
C PHE A 22 -18.48 -5.88 -1.13
N GLY A 23 -18.42 -4.78 -0.38
CA GLY A 23 -17.88 -4.82 0.97
C GLY A 23 -18.70 -5.75 1.85
N GLY A 24 -18.02 -6.29 2.86
CA GLY A 24 -18.56 -7.33 3.70
C GLY A 24 -18.02 -7.29 5.10
N LYS A 25 -18.83 -7.81 6.02
CA LYS A 25 -18.51 -7.90 7.43
C LYS A 25 -17.32 -8.84 7.64
N VAL A 26 -16.36 -8.37 8.42
CA VAL A 26 -15.27 -9.17 8.96
C VAL A 26 -15.44 -9.26 10.46
N VAL A 27 -15.19 -10.44 11.00
CA VAL A 27 -15.20 -10.69 12.43
C VAL A 27 -13.77 -11.01 12.88
N VAL A 28 -13.26 -10.26 13.85
CA VAL A 28 -11.99 -10.54 14.51
C VAL A 28 -12.29 -10.87 15.97
N SER A 29 -11.85 -12.04 16.40
CA SER A 29 -12.00 -12.50 17.79
C SER A 29 -10.65 -12.91 18.36
N GLY A 30 -10.56 -13.07 19.67
CA GLY A 30 -9.37 -13.59 20.30
C GLY A 30 -9.49 -13.95 21.76
N ASP A 31 -8.54 -14.77 22.23
CA ASP A 31 -8.44 -15.26 23.60
C ASP A 31 -7.09 -14.86 24.22
N PHE A 32 -7.13 -13.96 25.21
CA PHE A 32 -6.00 -13.34 25.88
C PHE A 32 -6.25 -13.25 27.40
N LYS A 33 -6.06 -14.37 28.10
CA LYS A 33 -6.34 -14.50 29.55
C LYS A 33 -5.56 -13.52 30.44
N ASN A 34 -4.37 -13.08 30.00
CA ASN A 34 -3.53 -12.15 30.76
C ASN A 34 -3.75 -10.68 30.35
N ALA A 35 -4.82 -10.38 29.62
CA ALA A 35 -5.19 -9.03 29.18
C ALA A 35 -6.66 -8.71 29.49
N ILE A 36 -7.25 -9.37 30.49
CA ILE A 36 -8.63 -9.12 30.93
C ILE A 36 -8.81 -7.65 31.30
N GLY A 37 -9.86 -7.02 30.77
CA GLY A 37 -10.16 -5.61 30.99
C GLY A 37 -9.41 -4.63 30.09
N GLU A 38 -8.47 -5.10 29.26
CA GLU A 38 -7.76 -4.24 28.32
C GLU A 38 -8.61 -3.87 27.12
N GLN A 39 -8.34 -2.69 26.55
CA GLN A 39 -9.00 -2.23 25.34
C GLN A 39 -8.40 -2.92 24.11
N VAL A 40 -9.29 -3.31 23.20
CA VAL A 40 -8.94 -3.82 21.87
C VAL A 40 -9.45 -2.85 20.83
N TYR A 41 -8.57 -2.44 19.93
CA TYR A 41 -8.92 -1.62 18.77
C TYR A 41 -8.58 -2.35 17.48
N VAL A 42 -9.41 -2.16 16.48
CA VAL A 42 -9.07 -2.51 15.09
C VAL A 42 -8.93 -1.22 14.31
N PHE A 43 -7.79 -1.05 13.66
CA PHE A 43 -7.50 0.05 12.75
C PHE A 43 -7.30 -0.45 11.32
N ALA A 44 -7.60 0.43 10.36
CA ALA A 44 -7.17 0.32 8.98
C ALA A 44 -6.61 1.66 8.50
N TYR A 45 -5.96 1.66 7.34
CA TYR A 45 -5.46 2.89 6.76
C TYR A 45 -6.55 3.63 5.97
N ALA A 46 -6.64 4.95 6.15
CA ALA A 46 -7.52 5.83 5.36
C ALA A 46 -7.13 5.83 3.88
N ASP A 47 -5.82 5.75 3.62
CA ASP A 47 -5.22 5.53 2.32
C ASP A 47 -3.82 4.91 2.51
N PHE A 48 -3.36 4.16 1.51
CA PHE A 48 -2.10 3.42 1.61
C PHE A 48 -0.84 4.25 1.30
N LEU A 49 -0.97 5.55 1.00
CA LEU A 49 0.18 6.43 0.83
C LEU A 49 0.54 7.15 2.13
N SER A 50 -0.44 7.76 2.80
CA SER A 50 -0.25 8.47 4.07
C SER A 50 -0.11 7.50 5.24
N LEU A 51 -0.67 6.30 5.12
CA LEU A 51 -0.79 5.30 6.20
C LEU A 51 -1.49 5.87 7.44
N LYS A 52 -2.34 6.89 7.26
CA LYS A 52 -3.11 7.45 8.35
C LYS A 52 -4.11 6.42 8.89
N GLU A 53 -3.93 6.03 10.14
CA GLU A 53 -4.79 5.04 10.80
C GLU A 53 -6.20 5.59 11.07
N THR A 54 -7.20 4.74 10.91
CA THR A 54 -8.61 5.00 11.21
C THR A 54 -9.18 3.83 11.98
N SER A 55 -9.87 4.11 13.09
CA SER A 55 -10.47 3.06 13.91
C SER A 55 -11.72 2.51 13.23
N LEU A 56 -11.74 1.20 12.98
CA LEU A 56 -12.88 0.49 12.44
C LEU A 56 -13.83 -0.02 13.54
N ALA A 57 -13.27 -0.53 14.64
CA ALA A 57 -14.03 -1.04 15.77
C ALA A 57 -13.21 -1.02 17.06
N LYS A 58 -13.89 -1.12 18.21
CA LYS A 58 -13.25 -1.22 19.53
C LYS A 58 -14.12 -2.01 20.51
N THR A 59 -13.46 -2.70 21.44
CA THR A 59 -14.11 -3.47 22.52
C THR A 59 -13.17 -3.57 23.73
N ILE A 60 -13.61 -4.31 24.75
CA ILE A 60 -12.83 -4.62 25.95
C ILE A 60 -12.79 -6.14 26.11
N ILE A 61 -11.64 -6.66 26.51
CA ILE A 61 -11.47 -8.10 26.79
C ILE A 61 -12.28 -8.47 28.03
N ASP A 62 -13.17 -9.45 27.89
CA ASP A 62 -14.09 -9.86 28.94
C ASP A 62 -13.39 -10.62 30.09
N GLN A 63 -14.16 -10.98 31.12
CA GLN A 63 -13.64 -11.70 32.29
C GLN A 63 -13.14 -13.12 31.99
N ASN A 64 -13.48 -13.69 30.84
CA ASN A 64 -12.97 -14.97 30.37
C ASN A 64 -11.67 -14.81 29.55
N GLY A 65 -11.24 -13.58 29.30
CA GLY A 65 -10.12 -13.27 28.43
C GLY A 65 -10.50 -13.21 26.95
N HIS A 66 -11.79 -13.15 26.61
CA HIS A 66 -12.28 -13.19 25.23
C HIS A 66 -12.66 -11.81 24.70
N PHE A 67 -12.49 -11.59 23.39
CA PHE A 67 -13.09 -10.46 22.69
C PHE A 67 -13.60 -10.86 21.30
N GLU A 68 -14.58 -10.08 20.81
CA GLU A 68 -15.06 -10.15 19.44
C GLU A 68 -15.35 -8.73 18.92
N LEU A 69 -14.94 -8.47 17.67
CA LEU A 69 -15.14 -7.22 16.96
C LEU A 69 -15.68 -7.53 15.56
N THR A 70 -16.65 -6.72 15.12
CA THR A 70 -17.19 -6.78 13.75
C THR A 70 -17.06 -5.42 13.10
N PHE A 71 -16.58 -5.40 11.86
CA PHE A 71 -16.44 -4.19 11.05
C PHE A 71 -16.59 -4.53 9.56
N ASP A 72 -16.76 -3.52 8.72
CA ASP A 72 -16.92 -3.68 7.27
C ASP A 72 -15.61 -3.31 6.56
N ILE A 73 -15.22 -4.13 5.58
CA ILE A 73 -14.14 -3.82 4.64
C ILE A 73 -14.59 -4.14 3.21
N ASN A 74 -13.98 -3.48 2.22
CA ASN A 74 -14.38 -3.62 0.83
C ASN A 74 -13.54 -4.63 0.04
N THR A 75 -12.28 -4.81 0.43
CA THR A 75 -11.28 -5.60 -0.29
C THR A 75 -10.33 -6.27 0.68
N LEU A 76 -9.51 -7.18 0.15
CA LEU A 76 -8.33 -7.68 0.85
C LEU A 76 -7.44 -6.50 1.26
N GLN A 77 -7.13 -6.37 2.54
CA GLN A 77 -6.24 -5.33 3.05
C GLN A 77 -5.63 -5.72 4.40
N PRO A 78 -4.47 -5.14 4.76
CA PRO A 78 -3.98 -5.24 6.12
C PRO A 78 -4.86 -4.43 7.07
N ILE A 79 -5.05 -4.93 8.29
CA ILE A 79 -5.56 -4.20 9.44
C ILE A 79 -4.59 -4.34 10.61
N ILE A 80 -4.73 -3.44 11.58
CA ILE A 80 -3.94 -3.42 12.81
C ILE A 80 -4.88 -3.77 13.95
N VAL A 81 -4.53 -4.81 14.71
CA VAL A 81 -5.21 -5.15 15.96
C VAL A 81 -4.34 -4.71 17.11
N ASP A 82 -4.83 -3.74 17.88
CA ASP A 82 -4.16 -3.21 19.05
C ASP A 82 -4.80 -3.77 20.31
N ILE A 83 -3.99 -4.34 21.21
CA ILE A 83 -4.39 -4.72 22.57
C ILE A 83 -3.50 -3.94 23.53
N ALA A 84 -4.08 -3.01 24.29
CA ALA A 84 -3.34 -2.00 25.05
C ALA A 84 -2.36 -1.21 24.15
N PHE A 85 -1.05 -1.42 24.29
CA PHE A 85 0.02 -0.79 23.50
C PHE A 85 0.71 -1.76 22.53
N TYR A 86 0.16 -2.95 22.35
CA TYR A 86 0.73 -4.00 21.51
C TYR A 86 -0.03 -4.12 20.22
N ARG A 87 0.70 -4.25 19.11
CA ARG A 87 0.12 -4.23 17.76
C ARG A 87 0.33 -5.55 17.05
N GLN A 88 -0.65 -5.96 16.25
CA GLN A 88 -0.54 -7.08 15.32
C GLN A 88 -1.12 -6.69 13.96
N PHE A 89 -0.30 -6.80 12.92
CA PHE A 89 -0.76 -6.70 11.54
C PHE A 89 -1.35 -8.04 11.08
N ILE A 90 -2.54 -8.01 10.48
CA ILE A 90 -3.17 -9.17 9.84
C ILE A 90 -3.78 -8.77 8.50
N TYR A 91 -3.73 -9.66 7.50
CA TYR A 91 -4.47 -9.44 6.24
C TYR A 91 -5.85 -10.06 6.35
N VAL A 92 -6.87 -9.26 6.04
CA VAL A 92 -8.28 -9.66 6.10
C VAL A 92 -8.97 -9.43 4.77
N GLU A 93 -9.97 -10.24 4.46
CA GLU A 93 -10.85 -10.07 3.30
C GLU A 93 -12.33 -10.13 3.72
N PRO A 94 -13.24 -9.50 2.96
CA PRO A 94 -14.67 -9.45 3.30
C PRO A 94 -15.29 -10.82 3.60
N PHE A 95 -16.31 -10.85 4.47
CA PHE A 95 -17.13 -12.03 4.80
C PHE A 95 -16.39 -13.17 5.53
N ASN A 96 -15.22 -12.89 6.10
CA ASN A 96 -14.42 -13.89 6.81
C ASN A 96 -14.28 -13.59 8.30
N THR A 97 -13.96 -14.64 9.06
CA THR A 97 -13.69 -14.58 10.49
C THR A 97 -12.24 -14.94 10.76
N TYR A 98 -11.60 -14.17 11.61
CA TYR A 98 -10.22 -14.33 12.04
C TYR A 98 -10.20 -14.45 13.56
N HIS A 99 -9.44 -15.43 14.05
CA HIS A 99 -9.27 -15.66 15.47
C HIS A 99 -7.78 -15.55 15.83
N ILE A 100 -7.48 -14.69 16.79
CA ILE A 100 -6.13 -14.32 17.21
C ILE A 100 -5.93 -14.78 18.65
N GLN A 101 -4.89 -15.56 18.92
CA GLN A 101 -4.63 -16.08 20.27
C GLN A 101 -3.15 -16.10 20.59
N SER A 102 -2.83 -15.87 21.86
CA SER A 102 -1.48 -16.03 22.40
C SER A 102 -1.52 -16.51 23.84
N GLU A 103 -0.85 -17.62 24.12
CA GLU A 103 -0.69 -18.14 25.48
C GLU A 103 0.40 -17.41 26.28
N LYS A 104 1.32 -16.75 25.57
CA LYS A 104 2.49 -16.08 26.18
C LYS A 104 2.30 -14.58 26.34
N PHE A 105 1.29 -14.01 25.68
CA PHE A 105 1.03 -12.59 25.75
C PHE A 105 0.73 -12.16 27.18
N GLN A 106 1.40 -11.11 27.61
CA GLN A 106 1.18 -10.43 28.87
C GLN A 106 1.37 -8.94 28.63
N VAL A 107 0.45 -8.13 29.16
CA VAL A 107 0.60 -6.68 29.15
C VAL A 107 1.60 -6.31 30.24
N ILE A 108 2.86 -6.17 29.84
CA ILE A 108 3.97 -5.85 30.75
C ILE A 108 4.26 -4.34 30.80
N GLN A 109 3.77 -3.58 29.83
CA GLN A 109 4.05 -2.15 29.69
C GLN A 109 2.77 -1.38 29.39
N ASN A 110 2.49 -0.39 30.22
CA ASN A 110 1.36 0.52 30.02
C ASN A 110 1.91 1.90 29.66
N GLY A 111 1.76 2.32 28.40
CA GLY A 111 1.76 3.73 28.00
C GLY A 111 3.08 4.51 28.07
N ASN A 112 4.24 3.86 27.95
CA ASN A 112 5.48 4.60 27.77
C ASN A 112 5.73 4.89 26.27
N PRO A 113 5.60 6.14 25.81
CA PRO A 113 5.78 6.51 24.39
C PRO A 113 7.23 6.41 23.90
N TYR A 114 8.19 6.15 24.80
CA TYR A 114 9.60 5.97 24.47
C TYR A 114 10.00 4.49 24.31
N ILE A 115 9.07 3.56 24.51
CA ILE A 115 9.29 2.14 24.27
C ILE A 115 8.85 1.83 22.84
N PRO A 116 9.68 1.14 22.03
CA PRO A 116 9.29 0.69 20.69
C PRO A 116 7.94 -0.05 20.72
N GLU A 117 7.16 0.13 19.65
CA GLU A 117 5.94 -0.64 19.43
C GLU A 117 6.22 -2.13 19.63
N SER A 118 5.50 -2.73 20.57
CA SER A 118 5.69 -4.14 20.91
C SER A 118 4.69 -4.98 20.13
N PHE A 119 5.18 -6.00 19.43
CA PHE A 119 4.32 -6.89 18.66
C PHE A 119 3.64 -7.91 19.56
N ILE A 120 2.40 -8.27 19.22
CA ILE A 120 1.73 -9.42 19.82
C ILE A 120 2.33 -10.67 19.17
N ASP A 121 3.01 -11.55 19.94
CA ASP A 121 3.36 -12.89 19.43
C ASP A 121 2.11 -13.77 19.46
N ALA A 122 1.25 -13.62 18.43
CA ALA A 122 -0.01 -14.33 18.33
C ALA A 122 -0.11 -15.19 17.08
N LYS A 123 -0.81 -16.32 17.26
CA LYS A 123 -1.26 -17.17 16.15
C LYS A 123 -2.58 -16.62 15.63
N VAL A 124 -2.66 -16.47 14.32
CA VAL A 124 -3.89 -16.14 13.60
C VAL A 124 -4.43 -17.40 12.94
N THR A 125 -5.71 -17.65 13.12
CA THR A 125 -6.43 -18.77 12.48
C THR A 125 -7.66 -18.24 11.76
N SER A 126 -7.82 -18.66 10.50
CA SER A 126 -8.98 -18.34 9.67
C SER A 126 -9.21 -19.44 8.65
N ARG A 127 -10.43 -19.51 8.09
CA ARG A 127 -10.71 -20.29 6.87
C ARG A 127 -10.15 -19.61 5.63
N SER A 128 -10.06 -18.28 5.66
CA SER A 128 -9.42 -17.50 4.61
C SER A 128 -7.92 -17.75 4.60
N LEU A 129 -7.33 -17.74 3.41
CA LEU A 129 -5.89 -17.81 3.22
C LEU A 129 -5.21 -16.43 3.25
N SER A 130 -5.97 -15.32 3.39
CA SER A 130 -5.44 -13.95 3.39
C SER A 130 -4.20 -13.80 4.27
N ASP A 131 -4.39 -13.91 5.59
CA ASP A 131 -3.28 -13.71 6.53
C ASP A 131 -2.17 -14.74 6.35
N SER A 132 -2.51 -16.02 6.15
CA SER A 132 -1.52 -17.09 6.11
C SER A 132 -0.59 -17.00 4.89
N ILE A 133 -1.09 -16.53 3.73
CA ILE A 133 -0.27 -16.31 2.54
C ILE A 133 0.72 -15.18 2.77
N PHE A 134 0.26 -13.99 3.19
CA PHE A 134 1.14 -12.83 3.35
C PHE A 134 2.12 -13.00 4.52
N ARG A 135 1.69 -13.64 5.62
CA ARG A 135 2.58 -13.97 6.74
C ARG A 135 3.69 -14.94 6.31
N GLN A 136 3.37 -15.98 5.56
CA GLN A 136 4.38 -16.91 5.03
C GLN A 136 5.31 -16.22 4.02
N LEU A 137 4.75 -15.37 3.15
CA LEU A 137 5.54 -14.58 2.21
C LEU A 137 6.56 -13.70 2.95
N GLU A 138 6.16 -12.96 3.99
CA GLU A 138 7.08 -12.12 4.76
C GLU A 138 8.12 -12.92 5.54
N ILE A 139 7.78 -14.11 6.06
CA ILE A 139 8.76 -15.02 6.67
C ILE A 139 9.81 -15.45 5.63
N HIS A 140 9.38 -15.89 4.44
CA HIS A 140 10.29 -16.30 3.39
C HIS A 140 11.16 -15.15 2.87
N ILE A 141 10.59 -13.95 2.73
CA ILE A 141 11.33 -12.74 2.36
C ILE A 141 12.37 -12.41 3.42
N SER A 142 12.01 -12.44 4.71
CA SER A 142 12.94 -12.13 5.80
C SER A 142 14.12 -13.09 5.81
N GLN A 143 13.87 -14.40 5.76
CA GLN A 143 14.92 -15.42 5.68
C GLN A 143 15.82 -15.27 4.44
N PHE A 144 15.22 -14.92 3.30
CA PHE A 144 15.96 -14.64 2.08
C PHE A 144 16.86 -13.41 2.22
N LEU A 145 16.35 -12.31 2.78
CA LEU A 145 17.13 -11.09 2.98
C LEU A 145 18.23 -11.25 4.04
N ASP A 146 18.01 -12.05 5.08
CA ASP A 146 19.03 -12.37 6.08
C ASP A 146 20.26 -13.08 5.47
N THR A 147 20.03 -13.90 4.44
CA THR A 147 21.07 -14.72 3.81
C THR A 147 21.67 -14.11 2.54
N ALA A 148 20.85 -13.41 1.76
CA ALA A 148 21.21 -12.88 0.44
C ALA A 148 21.24 -11.34 0.37
N GLY A 149 20.68 -10.63 1.35
CA GLY A 149 20.48 -9.18 1.31
C GLY A 149 21.75 -8.40 1.00
N VAL A 150 22.87 -8.70 1.67
CA VAL A 150 24.16 -8.05 1.40
C VAL A 150 24.60 -8.23 -0.06
N LYS A 151 24.42 -9.43 -0.63
CA LYS A 151 24.78 -9.70 -2.03
C LYS A 151 23.85 -8.97 -2.99
N ILE A 152 22.56 -8.90 -2.68
CA ILE A 152 21.57 -8.21 -3.51
C ILE A 152 21.89 -6.72 -3.57
N TYR A 153 22.04 -6.06 -2.42
CA TYR A 153 22.16 -4.61 -2.36
C TYR A 153 23.58 -4.11 -2.63
N SER A 154 24.60 -4.77 -2.10
CA SER A 154 26.00 -4.31 -2.28
C SER A 154 26.61 -4.81 -3.59
N GLN A 155 26.21 -6.00 -4.06
CA GLN A 155 26.78 -6.62 -5.27
C GLN A 155 25.81 -6.63 -6.46
N HIS A 156 24.65 -5.99 -6.34
CA HIS A 156 23.66 -5.85 -7.42
C HIS A 156 23.23 -7.19 -8.03
N ARG A 157 23.10 -8.22 -7.19
CA ARG A 157 22.77 -9.60 -7.60
C ARG A 157 21.27 -9.82 -7.78
N SER A 158 20.68 -9.14 -8.78
CA SER A 158 19.25 -9.29 -9.11
C SER A 158 18.86 -10.71 -9.54
N ASP A 159 19.80 -11.53 -9.99
CA ASP A 159 19.59 -12.94 -10.29
C ASP A 159 19.19 -13.76 -9.05
N LEU A 160 19.65 -13.38 -7.85
CA LEU A 160 19.21 -14.02 -6.61
C LEU A 160 17.74 -13.71 -6.31
N VAL A 161 17.32 -12.47 -6.58
CA VAL A 161 15.92 -12.05 -6.43
C VAL A 161 15.05 -12.79 -7.43
N GLU A 162 15.48 -12.91 -8.69
CA GLU A 162 14.76 -13.64 -9.72
C GLU A 162 14.56 -15.12 -9.36
N ASN A 163 15.60 -15.80 -8.89
CA ASN A 163 15.49 -17.20 -8.45
C ASN A 163 14.54 -17.36 -7.25
N PHE A 164 14.60 -16.45 -6.28
CA PHE A 164 13.69 -16.44 -5.15
C PHE A 164 12.23 -16.21 -5.60
N ARG A 165 12.00 -15.21 -6.45
CA ARG A 165 10.70 -14.87 -7.02
C ARG A 165 10.06 -16.05 -7.75
N GLN A 166 10.80 -16.73 -8.61
CA GLN A 166 10.34 -17.93 -9.33
C GLN A 166 9.98 -19.07 -8.37
N ASN A 167 10.74 -19.24 -7.29
CA ASN A 167 10.43 -20.22 -6.25
C ASN A 167 9.14 -19.87 -5.52
N ILE A 168 8.90 -18.60 -5.17
CA ILE A 168 7.63 -18.17 -4.56
C ILE A 168 6.47 -18.50 -5.50
N TRP A 169 6.51 -18.05 -6.76
CA TRP A 169 5.43 -18.29 -7.72
C TRP A 169 5.11 -19.77 -7.92
N LYS A 170 6.14 -20.63 -7.96
CA LYS A 170 5.97 -22.08 -8.11
C LYS A 170 5.23 -22.74 -6.93
N ASN A 171 5.33 -22.18 -5.72
CA ASN A 171 4.76 -22.76 -4.51
C ASN A 171 3.46 -22.06 -4.04
N LEU A 172 2.98 -21.06 -4.78
CA LEU A 172 1.68 -20.45 -4.47
C LEU A 172 0.53 -21.42 -4.78
N PRO A 173 -0.58 -21.36 -4.03
CA PRO A 173 -1.80 -22.08 -4.37
C PRO A 173 -2.28 -21.78 -5.80
N GLU A 174 -2.70 -22.80 -6.55
CA GLU A 174 -3.12 -22.63 -7.95
C GLU A 174 -4.38 -21.75 -8.09
N ASN A 175 -5.25 -21.75 -7.07
CA ASN A 175 -6.56 -21.11 -7.09
C ASN A 175 -6.61 -19.69 -6.49
N LEU A 176 -5.47 -18.99 -6.42
CA LEU A 176 -5.47 -17.59 -5.99
C LEU A 176 -6.21 -16.69 -6.97
N THR A 177 -7.02 -15.78 -6.44
CA THR A 177 -7.67 -14.73 -7.22
C THR A 177 -6.66 -13.66 -7.65
N GLU A 178 -7.04 -12.85 -8.63
CA GLU A 178 -6.14 -11.85 -9.22
C GLU A 178 -5.63 -10.82 -8.19
N ASN A 179 -6.47 -10.42 -7.24
CA ASN A 179 -6.10 -9.46 -6.20
C ASN A 179 -4.90 -9.93 -5.37
N TYR A 180 -4.83 -11.23 -5.06
CA TYR A 180 -3.69 -11.81 -4.34
C TYR A 180 -2.44 -11.82 -5.20
N LYS A 181 -2.57 -12.25 -6.46
CA LYS A 181 -1.45 -12.32 -7.39
C LYS A 181 -0.84 -10.94 -7.62
N ASN A 182 -1.67 -9.92 -7.81
CA ASN A 182 -1.23 -8.54 -7.97
C ASN A 182 -0.47 -8.04 -6.73
N ALA A 183 -1.05 -8.19 -5.53
CA ALA A 183 -0.39 -7.80 -4.30
C ALA A 183 0.98 -8.50 -4.11
N ILE A 184 1.06 -9.81 -4.40
CA ILE A 184 2.32 -10.56 -4.35
C ILE A 184 3.33 -10.04 -5.39
N ALA A 185 2.89 -9.77 -6.62
CA ALA A 185 3.75 -9.25 -7.68
C ALA A 185 4.38 -7.89 -7.29
N PHE A 186 3.58 -6.97 -6.74
CA PHE A 186 4.08 -5.69 -6.22
C PHE A 186 5.07 -5.89 -5.07
N ARG A 187 4.73 -6.76 -4.11
CA ARG A 187 5.59 -7.03 -2.95
C ARG A 187 6.96 -7.59 -3.36
N LEU A 188 6.99 -8.50 -4.34
CA LEU A 188 8.21 -9.13 -4.84
C LEU A 188 9.07 -8.16 -5.66
N ALA A 189 8.45 -7.24 -6.41
CA ALA A 189 9.17 -6.20 -7.15
C ALA A 189 10.01 -5.28 -6.24
N CYS A 190 9.55 -5.06 -5.00
CA CYS A 190 10.29 -4.27 -4.00
C CYS A 190 11.66 -4.88 -3.62
N LEU A 191 11.86 -6.18 -3.84
CA LEU A 191 13.10 -6.88 -3.46
C LEU A 191 14.29 -6.57 -4.37
N TYR A 192 14.02 -6.03 -5.57
CA TYR A 192 15.09 -5.70 -6.50
C TYR A 192 15.90 -4.50 -5.99
N PRO A 193 17.23 -4.50 -6.16
CA PRO A 193 18.06 -3.41 -5.69
C PRO A 193 17.82 -2.11 -6.50
N ASN A 194 17.34 -2.23 -7.73
CA ASN A 194 16.96 -1.12 -8.62
C ASN A 194 15.44 -1.08 -8.76
N ALA A 195 14.91 0.01 -9.31
CA ALA A 195 13.49 0.15 -9.57
C ALA A 195 13.05 -0.90 -10.59
N GLN A 196 12.10 -1.74 -10.18
CA GLN A 196 11.63 -2.88 -10.96
C GLN A 196 10.13 -2.80 -11.10
N LEU A 197 9.62 -2.96 -12.33
CA LEU A 197 8.19 -3.13 -12.56
C LEU A 197 7.75 -4.51 -12.08
N PRO A 198 6.50 -4.64 -11.57
CA PRO A 198 5.94 -5.93 -11.20
C PRO A 198 5.79 -6.84 -12.42
N ASP A 199 5.73 -8.14 -12.16
CA ASP A 199 5.52 -9.16 -13.19
C ASP A 199 4.28 -8.84 -14.04
N GLY A 200 4.41 -8.99 -15.36
CA GLY A 200 3.30 -8.76 -16.31
C GLY A 200 3.20 -7.34 -16.85
N TYR A 201 4.02 -6.39 -16.37
CA TYR A 201 4.04 -5.01 -16.85
C TYR A 201 5.35 -4.65 -17.53
N SER A 202 5.25 -3.99 -18.68
CA SER A 202 6.39 -3.49 -19.46
C SER A 202 6.60 -1.99 -19.31
N SER A 203 5.57 -1.26 -18.86
CA SER A 203 5.67 0.17 -18.57
C SER A 203 4.71 0.62 -17.46
N LEU A 204 5.01 1.76 -16.83
CA LEU A 204 4.11 2.39 -15.84
C LEU A 204 2.74 2.76 -16.39
N ASN A 205 2.60 2.95 -17.72
CA ASN A 205 1.32 3.27 -18.35
C ASN A 205 0.37 2.07 -18.44
N GLU A 206 0.89 0.84 -18.30
CA GLU A 206 0.08 -0.39 -18.32
C GLU A 206 -0.48 -0.73 -16.93
N ILE A 207 0.08 -0.14 -15.88
CA ILE A 207 -0.32 -0.40 -14.50
C ILE A 207 -1.54 0.46 -14.18
N ALA A 208 -2.68 -0.19 -13.97
CA ALA A 208 -3.86 0.47 -13.44
C ALA A 208 -3.63 0.91 -11.98
N ILE A 209 -4.10 2.10 -11.62
CA ILE A 209 -4.01 2.57 -10.23
C ILE A 209 -4.91 1.71 -9.35
N ASP A 210 -4.30 1.02 -8.38
CA ASP A 210 -5.01 0.16 -7.44
C ASP A 210 -5.05 0.81 -6.05
N TYR A 211 -6.03 1.70 -5.84
CA TYR A 211 -6.21 2.43 -4.58
C TYR A 211 -6.45 1.52 -3.37
N ASN A 212 -6.86 0.26 -3.60
CA ASN A 212 -7.26 -0.69 -2.57
C ASN A 212 -6.19 -1.76 -2.30
N ASN A 213 -4.98 -1.58 -2.82
CA ASN A 213 -3.90 -2.53 -2.67
C ASN A 213 -2.72 -1.89 -1.95
N TYR A 214 -2.50 -2.33 -0.71
CA TYR A 214 -1.40 -1.85 0.13
C TYR A 214 -0.03 -2.08 -0.52
N GLU A 215 0.17 -3.24 -1.16
CA GLU A 215 1.46 -3.57 -1.79
C GLU A 215 1.73 -2.72 -3.03
N TYR A 216 0.69 -2.27 -3.74
CA TYR A 216 0.83 -1.32 -4.85
C TYR A 216 1.49 -0.02 -4.38
N PHE A 217 1.01 0.58 -3.28
CA PHE A 217 1.59 1.83 -2.76
C PHE A 217 2.98 1.64 -2.18
N ARG A 218 3.22 0.52 -1.48
CA ARG A 218 4.54 0.17 -0.97
C ARG A 218 5.55 0.03 -2.11
N TRP A 219 5.17 -0.66 -3.19
CA TRP A 219 5.98 -0.78 -4.39
C TRP A 219 6.17 0.56 -5.09
N LEU A 220 5.11 1.36 -5.23
CA LEU A 220 5.18 2.63 -5.94
C LEU A 220 6.14 3.61 -5.25
N GLU A 221 6.07 3.71 -3.92
CA GLU A 221 6.99 4.53 -3.13
C GLU A 221 8.44 4.03 -3.26
N ASP A 222 8.68 2.72 -3.13
CA ASP A 222 10.00 2.11 -3.31
C ASP A 222 10.56 2.29 -4.74
N TYR A 223 9.72 2.11 -5.75
CA TYR A 223 10.04 2.29 -7.16
C TYR A 223 10.46 3.73 -7.43
N LEU A 224 9.66 4.72 -7.01
CA LEU A 224 10.00 6.13 -7.19
C LEU A 224 11.25 6.51 -6.39
N GLN A 225 11.41 6.01 -5.17
CA GLN A 225 12.61 6.27 -4.38
C GLN A 225 13.87 5.74 -5.09
N LYS A 226 13.83 4.52 -5.62
CA LYS A 226 14.95 3.93 -6.37
C LYS A 226 15.19 4.68 -7.69
N GLN A 227 14.15 5.02 -8.43
CA GLN A 227 14.26 5.84 -9.65
C GLN A 227 14.94 7.17 -9.37
N LEU A 228 14.44 7.92 -8.39
CA LEU A 228 14.95 9.25 -8.08
C LEU A 228 16.36 9.17 -7.47
N PHE A 229 16.53 8.50 -6.33
CA PHE A 229 17.76 8.60 -5.55
C PHE A 229 18.88 7.68 -6.02
N LYS A 230 18.54 6.50 -6.54
CA LYS A 230 19.55 5.50 -6.94
C LYS A 230 19.92 5.63 -8.41
N GLU A 231 18.93 5.56 -9.29
CA GLU A 231 19.17 5.51 -10.74
C GLU A 231 19.48 6.88 -11.32
N ASN A 232 18.68 7.89 -10.97
CA ASN A 232 18.94 9.28 -11.36
C ASN A 232 19.96 9.98 -10.44
N SER A 233 20.42 9.27 -9.40
CA SER A 233 21.48 9.69 -8.49
C SER A 233 21.28 11.14 -8.04
N LEU A 234 20.14 11.45 -7.38
CA LEU A 234 19.79 12.82 -6.96
C LEU A 234 20.94 13.50 -6.19
N ASN A 235 21.76 14.22 -6.93
CA ASN A 235 22.88 15.01 -6.45
C ASN A 235 22.86 16.36 -7.17
N VAL A 236 23.50 17.37 -6.57
CA VAL A 236 23.41 18.78 -7.02
C VAL A 236 23.92 18.99 -8.45
N GLN A 237 24.76 18.08 -8.98
CA GLN A 237 25.33 18.19 -10.33
C GLN A 237 24.45 17.53 -11.41
N SER A 238 23.48 16.70 -11.02
CA SER A 238 22.58 16.04 -11.97
C SER A 238 21.57 17.03 -12.56
N VAL A 239 21.43 17.02 -13.88
CA VAL A 239 20.43 17.83 -14.61
C VAL A 239 19.02 17.52 -14.11
N ILE A 240 18.74 16.25 -13.83
CA ILE A 240 17.46 15.78 -13.34
C ILE A 240 17.17 16.39 -11.97
N THR A 241 18.13 16.36 -11.04
CA THR A 241 18.01 17.03 -9.74
C THR A 241 17.73 18.51 -9.89
N ARG A 242 18.47 19.20 -10.76
CA ARG A 242 18.27 20.64 -10.99
C ARG A 242 16.87 20.93 -11.51
N ASN A 243 16.39 20.13 -12.46
CA ASN A 243 15.04 20.29 -13.02
C ASN A 243 13.98 20.07 -11.95
N LEU A 244 14.10 19.02 -11.13
CA LEU A 244 13.19 18.77 -10.00
C LEU A 244 13.25 19.90 -8.97
N MET A 245 14.43 20.40 -8.64
CA MET A 245 14.58 21.54 -7.72
C MET A 245 13.96 22.82 -8.28
N LEU A 246 14.09 23.08 -9.58
CA LEU A 246 13.45 24.23 -10.22
C LEU A 246 11.93 24.08 -10.21
N ALA A 247 11.44 22.91 -10.60
CA ALA A 247 10.01 22.60 -10.62
C ALA A 247 9.37 22.75 -9.24
N LEU A 248 10.02 22.26 -8.18
CA LEU A 248 9.45 22.24 -6.83
C LEU A 248 9.75 23.53 -6.03
N ASN A 249 10.98 24.05 -6.06
CA ASN A 249 11.35 25.20 -5.22
C ASN A 249 11.03 26.55 -5.87
N LYS A 250 10.90 26.62 -7.20
CA LYS A 250 10.76 27.89 -7.93
C LYS A 250 9.43 28.07 -8.65
N SER A 251 8.70 26.98 -8.94
CA SER A 251 7.34 27.11 -9.48
C SER A 251 6.34 27.51 -8.41
N ASP A 252 5.25 28.13 -8.85
CA ASP A 252 4.09 28.43 -8.01
C ASP A 252 2.98 27.38 -8.16
N SER A 253 3.16 26.39 -9.06
CA SER A 253 2.18 25.32 -9.27
C SER A 253 2.83 23.94 -9.26
N PHE A 254 2.15 22.98 -8.63
CA PHE A 254 2.56 21.58 -8.60
C PHE A 254 2.64 20.95 -10.01
N HIS A 255 1.97 21.53 -11.02
CA HIS A 255 2.01 21.04 -12.40
C HIS A 255 3.43 21.04 -12.98
N SER A 256 4.30 21.97 -12.58
CA SER A 256 5.70 21.94 -13.04
C SER A 256 6.46 20.71 -12.54
N LEU A 257 6.19 20.28 -11.30
CA LEU A 257 6.75 19.05 -10.75
C LEU A 257 6.16 17.83 -11.46
N GLN A 258 4.84 17.83 -11.67
CA GLN A 258 4.11 16.78 -12.38
C GLN A 258 4.61 16.59 -13.82
N ASP A 259 4.86 17.67 -14.57
CA ASP A 259 5.41 17.60 -15.93
C ASP A 259 6.84 17.04 -15.93
N THR A 260 7.66 17.49 -14.98
CA THR A 260 9.04 17.02 -14.82
C THR A 260 9.07 15.51 -14.50
N LEU A 261 8.19 15.06 -13.61
CA LEU A 261 8.07 13.64 -13.26
C LEU A 261 7.52 12.80 -14.42
N SER A 262 6.55 13.33 -15.19
CA SER A 262 6.04 12.67 -16.39
C SER A 262 7.15 12.39 -17.41
N GLU A 263 8.06 13.35 -17.61
CA GLU A 263 9.20 13.18 -18.51
C GLU A 263 10.17 12.11 -18.00
N ILE A 264 10.56 12.18 -16.72
CA ILE A 264 11.47 11.21 -16.09
C ILE A 264 10.90 9.79 -16.13
N LEU A 265 9.61 9.64 -15.81
CA LEU A 265 8.95 8.35 -15.66
C LEU A 265 8.29 7.86 -16.97
N SER A 266 8.27 8.70 -18.02
CA SER A 266 7.56 8.44 -19.28
C SER A 266 6.07 8.10 -19.10
N VAL A 267 5.38 8.79 -18.19
CA VAL A 267 3.97 8.54 -17.83
C VAL A 267 3.05 9.52 -18.53
N ARG A 268 2.05 9.01 -19.24
CA ARG A 268 1.09 9.82 -20.01
C ARG A 268 -0.30 9.90 -19.40
N ASN A 269 -0.63 8.96 -18.50
CA ASN A 269 -1.92 8.96 -17.83
C ASN A 269 -1.93 10.08 -16.77
N GLU A 270 -2.86 11.02 -16.90
CA GLU A 270 -2.95 12.20 -16.01
C GLU A 270 -3.17 11.82 -14.54
N ALA A 271 -4.06 10.87 -14.28
CA ALA A 271 -4.33 10.38 -12.92
C ALA A 271 -3.09 9.72 -12.31
N ALA A 272 -2.40 8.85 -13.05
CA ALA A 272 -1.19 8.22 -12.56
C ALA A 272 -0.09 9.25 -12.32
N ASN A 273 0.03 10.25 -13.18
CA ASN A 273 1.02 11.30 -13.05
C ASN A 273 0.77 12.19 -11.80
N GLU A 274 -0.49 12.54 -11.52
CA GLU A 274 -0.83 13.26 -10.28
C GLU A 274 -0.56 12.40 -9.03
N LEU A 275 -0.90 11.11 -9.06
CA LEU A 275 -0.57 10.19 -7.97
C LEU A 275 0.94 10.08 -7.73
N TYR A 276 1.73 9.94 -8.80
CA TYR A 276 3.19 9.85 -8.71
C TYR A 276 3.78 11.15 -8.20
N THR A 277 3.14 12.29 -8.48
CA THR A 277 3.49 13.58 -7.88
C THR A 277 3.23 13.58 -6.37
N LEU A 278 2.09 13.07 -5.89
CA LEU A 278 1.84 12.92 -4.45
C LEU A 278 2.89 12.04 -3.75
N VAL A 279 3.24 10.90 -4.38
CA VAL A 279 4.28 10.00 -3.86
C VAL A 279 5.64 10.70 -3.83
N ALA A 280 6.00 11.41 -4.89
CA ALA A 280 7.24 12.17 -4.95
C ALA A 280 7.28 13.27 -3.86
N LEU A 281 6.20 14.02 -3.65
CA LEU A 281 6.12 15.04 -2.60
C LEU A 281 6.37 14.44 -1.21
N LYS A 282 5.79 13.27 -0.90
CA LYS A 282 6.05 12.53 0.35
C LYS A 282 7.53 12.18 0.49
N ILE A 283 8.13 11.58 -0.54
CA ILE A 283 9.54 11.16 -0.53
C ILE A 283 10.48 12.36 -0.40
N LEU A 284 10.22 13.44 -1.14
CA LEU A 284 11.09 14.63 -1.20
C LEU A 284 11.02 15.49 0.05
N TYR A 285 9.96 15.40 0.86
CA TYR A 285 9.77 16.20 2.09
C TYR A 285 10.91 16.05 3.12
N SER A 286 11.52 14.87 3.17
CA SER A 286 12.65 14.59 4.08
C SER A 286 14.02 14.89 3.46
N THR A 287 14.07 15.45 2.25
CA THR A 287 15.31 15.64 1.48
C THR A 287 15.77 17.11 1.51
N PRO A 288 16.93 17.46 2.11
CA PRO A 288 17.31 18.85 2.41
C PRO A 288 17.35 19.87 1.26
N MET A 289 17.43 19.41 0.00
CA MET A 289 17.48 20.30 -1.17
C MET A 289 16.10 20.73 -1.69
N PHE A 290 15.03 20.15 -1.15
CA PHE A 290 13.64 20.49 -1.50
C PHE A 290 12.99 21.27 -0.36
N SER A 291 12.19 22.27 -0.72
CA SER A 291 11.57 23.17 0.25
C SER A 291 10.29 22.55 0.82
N ASN A 292 10.31 22.20 2.10
CA ASN A 292 9.14 21.68 2.81
C ASN A 292 7.94 22.65 2.73
N THR A 293 8.20 23.97 2.73
CA THR A 293 7.15 24.98 2.58
C THR A 293 6.48 24.90 1.20
N LYS A 294 7.27 24.68 0.14
CA LYS A 294 6.72 24.50 -1.21
C LYS A 294 6.00 23.16 -1.36
N ILE A 295 6.53 22.09 -0.77
CA ILE A 295 5.86 20.78 -0.74
C ILE A 295 4.48 20.87 -0.07
N ILE A 296 4.40 21.53 1.08
CA ILE A 296 3.14 21.76 1.78
C ILE A 296 2.17 22.58 0.91
N ALA A 297 2.66 23.61 0.22
CA ALA A 297 1.85 24.41 -0.68
C ALA A 297 1.32 23.60 -1.89
N ASP A 298 2.15 22.73 -2.47
CA ASP A 298 1.76 21.86 -3.58
C ASP A 298 0.73 20.81 -3.13
N LEU A 299 0.90 20.22 -1.94
CA LEU A 299 -0.11 19.32 -1.33
C LEU A 299 -1.43 20.05 -1.09
N GLN A 300 -1.40 21.31 -0.64
CA GLN A 300 -2.61 22.13 -0.47
C GLN A 300 -3.28 22.41 -1.83
N GLN A 301 -2.51 22.71 -2.87
CA GLN A 301 -3.06 22.89 -4.22
C GLN A 301 -3.74 21.61 -4.70
N ILE A 302 -3.10 20.44 -4.61
CA ILE A 302 -3.70 19.17 -5.03
C ILE A 302 -4.99 18.89 -4.25
N ARG A 303 -4.98 19.10 -2.92
CA ARG A 303 -6.18 18.98 -2.08
C ARG A 303 -7.34 19.87 -2.58
N ASP A 304 -7.03 21.12 -2.92
CA ASP A 304 -8.04 22.13 -3.21
C ASP A 304 -8.52 22.09 -4.67
N SER A 305 -7.68 21.65 -5.61
CA SER A 305 -7.95 21.77 -7.05
C SER A 305 -7.97 20.46 -7.86
N SER A 306 -7.53 19.32 -7.30
CA SER A 306 -7.58 18.04 -8.04
C SER A 306 -9.01 17.71 -8.50
N LEU A 307 -9.15 17.00 -9.61
CA LEU A 307 -10.43 16.45 -10.07
C LEU A 307 -10.68 15.03 -9.52
N ILE A 308 -9.70 14.44 -8.82
CA ILE A 308 -9.71 13.07 -8.31
C ILE A 308 -9.87 13.12 -6.79
N GLU A 309 -11.06 12.78 -6.30
CA GLU A 309 -11.39 12.85 -4.87
C GLU A 309 -10.42 12.05 -3.98
N THR A 310 -9.97 10.88 -4.44
CA THR A 310 -8.98 10.08 -3.71
C THR A 310 -7.65 10.82 -3.55
N HIS A 311 -7.21 11.58 -4.57
CA HIS A 311 -5.98 12.36 -4.48
C HIS A 311 -6.13 13.55 -3.52
N LYS A 312 -7.30 14.19 -3.48
CA LYS A 312 -7.59 15.22 -2.48
C LYS A 312 -7.49 14.67 -1.06
N LEU A 313 -8.06 13.48 -0.83
CA LEU A 313 -8.03 12.82 0.47
C LEU A 313 -6.60 12.46 0.87
N ILE A 314 -5.81 11.87 -0.04
CA ILE A 314 -4.40 11.55 0.18
C ILE A 314 -3.61 12.82 0.51
N ALA A 315 -3.77 13.89 -0.28
CA ALA A 315 -3.09 15.16 -0.06
C ALA A 315 -3.45 15.77 1.30
N GLN A 316 -4.74 15.75 1.67
CA GLN A 316 -5.18 16.19 2.98
C GLN A 316 -4.58 15.32 4.09
N ASN A 317 -4.50 14.01 3.93
CA ASN A 317 -3.95 13.13 4.95
C ASN A 317 -2.44 13.32 5.12
N LEU A 318 -1.68 13.56 4.04
CA LEU A 318 -0.26 13.90 4.09
C LEU A 318 0.05 15.25 4.74
N LEU A 319 -0.94 16.15 4.82
CA LEU A 319 -0.81 17.46 5.48
C LEU A 319 -1.01 17.41 7.00
N ASN A 320 -1.56 16.32 7.55
CA ASN A 320 -1.85 16.18 8.98
C ASN A 320 -0.85 15.24 9.65
#